data_AF-A0A6J7HFX6-F1
#
_entry.id   AF-A0A6J7HFX6-F1
#
_cell.length_a   1.000
_cell.length_b   1.000
_cell.length_c   1.000
_cell.angle_alpha   90.00
_cell.angle_beta   90.00
_cell.angle_gamma   90.00
#
_symmetry.space_group_name_H-M   'P 1'
#
loop_
_entity.id
_entity.type
_entity.pdbx_description
1 polymer ?
#
loop_
_entity_poly.entity_id
_entity_poly.type
_entity_poly.pdbx_seq_one_letter_code
_entity_poly.pdbx_strand_id
1 'polypeptide(L)'
;MSSEDTTSNGPTTEDEPVAVGEQTEEKLTLAEKSARAWTTALFRAARWADARDRPHPVAADGAIDPQADPDAIVAAELRVLRSLDPDLIDLPALEESGPLAADQVDPTLISAAIAGASVNASAVVEVSGPGATASAWAVAKAALSIVGAPVTVPTMTVAALRTAKVTRSRIELYPEHLHALAGGGESPLPLTRVARRAASTRYVITSDLHRCIPGRLDWPERQGTKELYHEVLSGYADEEWHLIENGDVEDYWMVGGSTWGAVYDVAYLTGAVGPSREESRRTILREQLDRIVENNESIYSLLRDRFCAQGRYLRTMGNHDDAYTDPKMVDYLTSTHLPGAELVDNVLLCSDEAEPSDGIAGVSAVICHGHLTDSWNGPGFAPLGRSITWLITGLDDLPKIPKAGGLPDEQGLVRLLAGRARNRLITVDPRYGGNRRFDSLDEQRLFARLADCPPDGGEWPWLIFGHTHFPMLWPQDAQGDKVKYANSGCGVLDKAMTCLEWDSSDSENPLRLVVWLADPSGARRIELIPDGPTLRAV
;
A
#
# COMPACT_ATOMS: atom_id res chain seq x y z
N MET A 1 -32.36 0.61 78.22
CA MET A 1 -33.66 0.08 77.79
C MET A 1 -33.41 -0.61 76.46
N SER A 2 -32.90 -1.84 76.52
CA SER A 2 -33.64 -3.12 76.53
C SER A 2 -33.87 -3.57 75.08
N SER A 3 -32.94 -4.36 74.51
CA SER A 3 -32.88 -5.86 74.56
C SER A 3 -33.66 -6.41 73.33
N GLU A 4 -33.21 -7.37 72.51
CA GLU A 4 -32.42 -8.61 72.65
C GLU A 4 -32.06 -9.08 71.21
N ASP A 5 -30.81 -9.48 70.92
CA ASP A 5 -30.28 -10.87 70.81
C ASP A 5 -30.68 -11.66 69.54
N THR A 6 -29.79 -11.82 68.55
CA THR A 6 -28.79 -12.91 68.30
C THR A 6 -29.34 -14.21 67.69
N THR A 7 -28.79 -14.62 66.53
CA THR A 7 -28.23 -15.95 66.16
C THR A 7 -28.00 -15.99 64.62
N SER A 8 -26.75 -16.11 64.13
CA SER A 8 -26.02 -17.34 63.80
C SER A 8 -26.65 -18.17 62.66
N ASN A 9 -26.00 -18.21 61.47
CA ASN A 9 -25.56 -19.46 60.82
C ASN A 9 -24.69 -19.17 59.58
N GLY A 10 -23.68 -20.03 59.41
CA GLY A 10 -22.57 -19.93 58.45
C GLY A 10 -22.90 -20.35 57.00
N PRO A 11 -21.85 -20.61 56.19
CA PRO A 11 -21.89 -20.51 54.74
C PRO A 11 -22.37 -21.82 54.09
N THR A 12 -23.22 -21.70 53.07
CA THR A 12 -23.53 -22.77 52.13
C THR A 12 -23.13 -22.33 50.73
N THR A 13 -22.04 -22.93 50.27
CA THR A 13 -21.65 -23.08 48.88
C THR A 13 -22.73 -23.87 48.15
N GLU A 14 -23.43 -23.22 47.23
CA GLU A 14 -24.04 -23.89 46.09
C GLU A 14 -23.37 -23.34 44.84
N ASP A 15 -22.59 -24.21 44.21
CA ASP A 15 -22.03 -24.04 42.88
C ASP A 15 -23.18 -23.92 41.88
N GLU A 16 -23.48 -22.71 41.43
CA GLU A 16 -24.18 -22.52 40.16
C GLU A 16 -23.17 -22.71 39.02
N PRO A 17 -23.45 -23.60 38.04
CA PRO A 17 -22.59 -23.74 36.88
C PRO A 17 -22.64 -22.44 36.08
N VAL A 18 -21.48 -21.77 35.99
CA VAL A 18 -21.26 -20.68 35.04
C VAL A 18 -21.61 -21.19 33.66
N ALA A 19 -22.71 -20.68 33.10
CA ALA A 19 -23.10 -20.92 31.72
C ALA A 19 -21.92 -20.47 30.85
N VAL A 20 -21.29 -21.44 30.19
CA VAL A 20 -20.39 -21.21 29.06
C VAL A 20 -21.21 -20.42 28.06
N GLY A 21 -20.92 -19.13 27.92
CA GLY A 21 -21.54 -18.30 26.89
C GLY A 21 -21.27 -18.96 25.55
N GLU A 22 -22.31 -19.52 24.94
CA GLU A 22 -22.29 -19.89 23.53
C GLU A 22 -21.81 -18.66 22.77
N GLN A 23 -20.61 -18.74 22.19
CA GLN A 23 -20.22 -17.85 21.11
C GLN A 23 -21.29 -18.03 20.05
N THR A 24 -22.22 -17.08 19.96
CA THR A 24 -23.16 -17.00 18.85
C THR A 24 -22.32 -16.80 17.60
N GLU A 25 -22.05 -17.89 16.89
CA GLU A 25 -21.59 -17.85 15.50
C GLU A 25 -22.55 -16.94 14.75
N GLU A 26 -22.04 -15.79 14.29
CA GLU A 26 -22.81 -14.85 13.51
C GLU A 26 -23.24 -15.57 12.22
N LYS A 27 -24.53 -15.96 12.16
CA LYS A 27 -25.07 -16.70 11.02
C LYS A 27 -25.09 -15.80 9.80
N LEU A 28 -24.09 -15.99 8.94
CA LEU A 28 -24.02 -15.37 7.63
C LEU A 28 -25.34 -15.57 6.87
N THR A 29 -25.85 -14.49 6.29
CA THR A 29 -27.01 -14.48 5.40
C THR A 29 -26.73 -15.31 4.14
N LEU A 30 -27.79 -15.74 3.45
CA LEU A 30 -27.64 -16.49 2.18
C LEU A 30 -26.85 -15.69 1.15
N ALA A 31 -27.06 -14.37 1.06
CA ALA A 31 -26.31 -13.48 0.19
C ALA A 31 -24.81 -13.44 0.54
N GLU A 32 -24.46 -13.39 1.83
CA GLU A 32 -23.06 -13.44 2.27
C GLU A 32 -22.41 -14.79 1.99
N LYS A 33 -23.14 -15.90 2.17
CA LYS A 33 -22.68 -17.25 1.83
C LYS A 33 -22.44 -17.40 0.33
N SER A 34 -23.37 -16.94 -0.51
CA SER A 34 -23.24 -16.97 -1.96
C SER A 34 -22.14 -16.06 -2.47
N ALA A 35 -22.00 -14.84 -1.94
CA ALA A 35 -20.91 -13.93 -2.27
C ALA A 35 -19.55 -14.56 -1.91
N ARG A 36 -19.42 -15.12 -0.70
CA ARG A 36 -18.22 -15.84 -0.28
C ARG A 36 -17.91 -17.04 -1.17
N ALA A 37 -18.91 -17.82 -1.57
CA ALA A 37 -18.76 -18.96 -2.46
C ALA A 37 -18.30 -18.53 -3.87
N TRP A 38 -18.92 -17.50 -4.46
CA TRP A 38 -18.53 -16.93 -5.75
C TRP A 38 -17.13 -16.34 -5.74
N THR A 39 -16.80 -15.54 -4.71
CA THR A 39 -15.46 -14.98 -4.52
C THR A 39 -14.42 -16.08 -4.35
N THR A 40 -14.72 -17.13 -3.57
CA THR A 40 -13.84 -18.30 -3.40
C THR A 40 -13.65 -19.05 -4.71
N ALA A 41 -14.71 -19.28 -5.49
CA ALA A 41 -14.64 -19.96 -6.77
C ALA A 41 -13.84 -19.16 -7.81
N LEU A 42 -14.07 -17.84 -7.89
CA LEU A 42 -13.29 -16.93 -8.72
C LEU A 42 -11.81 -16.96 -8.36
N PHE A 43 -11.47 -16.97 -7.07
CA PHE A 43 -10.08 -17.03 -6.61
C PHE A 43 -9.41 -18.38 -6.82
N ARG A 44 -10.15 -19.49 -6.69
CA ARG A 44 -9.63 -20.81 -7.07
C ARG A 44 -9.36 -20.89 -8.57
N ALA A 45 -10.25 -20.35 -9.40
CA ALA A 45 -10.04 -20.25 -10.84
C ALA A 45 -8.84 -19.36 -11.19
N ALA A 46 -8.66 -18.25 -10.47
CA ALA A 46 -7.51 -17.36 -10.64
C ALA A 46 -6.19 -18.01 -10.20
N ARG A 47 -6.16 -18.73 -9.06
CA ARG A 47 -5.01 -19.55 -8.62
C ARG A 47 -4.67 -20.63 -9.66
N TRP A 48 -5.68 -21.27 -10.24
CA TRP A 48 -5.47 -22.26 -11.30
C TRP A 48 -4.89 -21.64 -12.58
N ALA A 49 -5.45 -20.52 -13.05
CA ALA A 49 -4.97 -19.83 -14.25
C ALA A 49 -3.54 -19.27 -14.06
N ASP A 50 -3.25 -18.69 -12.89
CA ASP A 50 -1.91 -18.22 -12.50
C ASP A 50 -0.89 -19.38 -12.46
N ALA A 51 -1.26 -20.53 -11.88
CA ALA A 51 -0.39 -21.71 -11.86
C ALA A 51 -0.08 -22.26 -13.26
N ARG A 52 -0.99 -22.10 -14.22
CA ARG A 52 -0.79 -22.48 -15.63
C ARG A 52 0.11 -21.50 -16.39
N ASP A 53 0.15 -20.25 -15.96
CA ASP A 53 0.95 -19.18 -16.55
C ASP A 53 2.37 -19.07 -15.95
N ARG A 54 2.64 -19.68 -14.78
CA ARG A 54 3.99 -19.76 -14.22
C ARG A 54 4.88 -20.68 -15.07
N PRO A 55 6.12 -20.29 -15.40
CA PRO A 55 7.06 -21.21 -16.05
C PRO A 55 7.33 -22.39 -15.10
N HIS A 56 6.99 -23.61 -15.51
CA HIS A 56 7.35 -24.81 -14.76
C HIS A 56 8.87 -24.92 -14.65
N PRO A 57 9.44 -25.31 -13.49
CA PRO A 57 10.85 -25.62 -13.40
C PRO A 57 11.15 -26.75 -14.39
N VAL A 58 11.93 -26.44 -15.40
CA VAL A 58 12.40 -27.41 -16.40
C VAL A 58 13.35 -28.35 -15.68
N ALA A 59 12.98 -29.62 -15.52
CA ALA A 59 13.92 -30.65 -15.10
C ALA A 59 15.12 -30.65 -16.07
N ALA A 60 16.31 -31.02 -15.60
CA ALA A 60 17.56 -30.92 -16.36
C ALA A 60 17.57 -31.69 -17.71
N ASP A 61 16.55 -32.50 -17.99
CA ASP A 61 16.34 -33.26 -19.22
C ASP A 61 15.20 -32.73 -20.11
N GLY A 62 14.55 -31.62 -19.76
CA GLY A 62 13.56 -30.96 -20.62
C GLY A 62 12.18 -31.63 -20.69
N ALA A 63 11.85 -32.58 -19.81
CA ALA A 63 10.54 -33.22 -19.80
C ALA A 63 9.51 -32.46 -18.93
N ILE A 64 8.38 -32.09 -19.54
CA ILE A 64 7.16 -31.61 -18.85
C ILE A 64 6.38 -32.85 -18.39
N ASP A 65 6.00 -32.93 -17.11
CA ASP A 65 5.12 -33.98 -16.59
C ASP A 65 3.72 -33.87 -17.24
N PRO A 66 3.26 -34.85 -18.04
CA PRO A 66 2.00 -34.77 -18.77
C PRO A 66 0.79 -35.39 -18.03
N GLN A 67 0.92 -35.82 -16.75
CA GLN A 67 -0.15 -36.59 -16.09
C GLN A 67 -1.17 -35.80 -15.25
N ALA A 68 -1.01 -34.49 -15.08
CA ALA A 68 -2.10 -33.68 -14.53
C ALA A 68 -3.11 -33.37 -15.66
N ASP A 69 -4.02 -34.31 -15.96
CA ASP A 69 -5.16 -34.06 -16.85
C ASP A 69 -5.99 -32.89 -16.29
N PRO A 70 -5.94 -31.70 -16.90
CA PRO A 70 -6.58 -30.50 -16.37
C PRO A 70 -8.11 -30.65 -16.31
N ASP A 71 -8.68 -31.46 -17.21
CA ASP A 71 -10.12 -31.68 -17.30
C ASP A 71 -10.63 -32.61 -16.19
N ALA A 72 -9.80 -33.56 -15.73
CA ALA A 72 -10.10 -34.43 -14.60
C ALA A 72 -10.14 -33.66 -13.26
N ILE A 73 -9.28 -32.65 -13.10
CA ILE A 73 -9.23 -31.78 -11.93
C ILE A 73 -10.45 -30.85 -11.92
N VAL A 74 -10.82 -30.25 -13.06
CA VAL A 74 -12.03 -29.42 -13.21
C VAL A 74 -13.30 -30.24 -12.94
N ALA A 75 -13.38 -31.48 -13.42
CA ALA A 75 -14.51 -32.37 -13.16
C ALA A 75 -14.60 -32.82 -11.69
N ALA A 76 -13.48 -32.89 -10.96
CA ALA A 76 -13.47 -33.19 -9.53
C ALA A 76 -13.88 -31.97 -8.69
N GLU A 77 -13.41 -30.77 -9.04
CA GLU A 77 -13.72 -29.52 -8.33
C GLU A 77 -15.15 -29.03 -8.59
N LEU A 78 -15.69 -29.18 -9.80
CA LEU A 78 -17.11 -28.94 -10.09
C LEU A 78 -18.02 -29.91 -9.31
N ARG A 79 -17.53 -31.12 -8.98
CA ARG A 79 -18.25 -32.05 -8.09
C ARG A 79 -18.24 -31.59 -6.63
N VAL A 80 -17.17 -30.97 -6.15
CA VAL A 80 -17.09 -30.37 -4.81
C VAL A 80 -17.97 -29.13 -4.70
N LEU A 81 -18.00 -28.26 -5.71
CA LEU A 81 -18.91 -27.12 -5.75
C LEU A 81 -20.39 -27.57 -5.76
N ARG A 82 -20.73 -28.60 -6.55
CA ARG A 82 -22.07 -29.22 -6.55
C ARG A 82 -22.47 -29.87 -5.23
N SER A 83 -21.50 -30.32 -4.43
CA SER A 83 -21.78 -30.89 -3.10
C SER A 83 -21.94 -29.84 -2.01
N LEU A 84 -21.51 -28.60 -2.25
CA LEU A 84 -21.57 -27.50 -1.30
C LEU A 84 -22.86 -26.67 -1.44
N ASP A 85 -23.44 -26.58 -2.65
CA ASP A 85 -24.75 -25.95 -2.88
C ASP A 85 -25.41 -26.48 -4.18
N PRO A 86 -26.43 -27.37 -4.07
CA PRO A 86 -27.11 -27.95 -5.23
C PRO A 86 -27.94 -26.94 -6.06
N ASP A 87 -28.32 -25.81 -5.48
CA ASP A 87 -29.30 -24.86 -6.06
C ASP A 87 -28.61 -23.71 -6.82
N LEU A 88 -27.27 -23.69 -6.90
CA LEU A 88 -26.49 -22.59 -7.48
C LEU A 88 -26.59 -22.50 -9.03
N ILE A 89 -27.32 -23.40 -9.69
CA ILE A 89 -27.41 -23.49 -11.16
C ILE A 89 -28.87 -23.58 -11.63
N ASP A 90 -29.68 -22.60 -11.28
CA ASP A 90 -30.92 -22.29 -12.02
C ASP A 90 -30.97 -20.79 -12.34
N LEU A 91 -30.03 -20.34 -13.19
CA LEU A 91 -30.14 -19.05 -13.88
C LEU A 91 -30.64 -19.33 -15.31
N PRO A 92 -31.86 -18.92 -15.69
CA PRO A 92 -32.36 -19.11 -17.05
C PRO A 92 -31.59 -18.23 -18.04
N ALA A 93 -31.44 -18.74 -19.27
CA ALA A 93 -30.81 -18.08 -20.39
C ALA A 93 -31.29 -16.62 -20.58
N LEU A 94 -30.36 -15.68 -20.43
CA LEU A 94 -30.50 -14.26 -20.73
C LEU A 94 -30.50 -14.06 -22.27
N GLU A 95 -31.57 -14.45 -22.96
CA GLU A 95 -31.75 -14.13 -24.40
C GLU A 95 -33.08 -13.44 -24.74
N GLU A 96 -34.01 -13.22 -23.80
CA GLU A 96 -35.37 -12.71 -24.14
C GLU A 96 -35.83 -11.39 -23.47
N SER A 97 -34.93 -10.57 -22.90
CA SER A 97 -35.33 -9.25 -22.38
C SER A 97 -35.03 -8.12 -23.38
N GLY A 98 -36.07 -7.48 -23.92
CA GLY A 98 -35.98 -6.27 -24.75
C GLY A 98 -35.35 -5.06 -24.03
N PRO A 99 -35.20 -3.90 -24.71
CA PRO A 99 -34.42 -2.77 -24.22
C PRO A 99 -34.97 -2.21 -22.90
N LEU A 100 -34.12 -2.17 -21.87
CA LEU A 100 -34.41 -1.63 -20.54
C LEU A 100 -34.37 -0.09 -20.55
N ALA A 101 -35.29 0.54 -19.80
CA ALA A 101 -35.29 1.98 -19.55
C ALA A 101 -34.23 2.38 -18.51
N ALA A 102 -33.78 3.64 -18.55
CA ALA A 102 -32.62 4.15 -17.78
C ALA A 102 -32.78 4.09 -16.25
N ASP A 103 -33.99 3.89 -15.73
CA ASP A 103 -34.31 3.70 -14.31
C ASP A 103 -34.35 2.23 -13.87
N GLN A 104 -34.21 1.29 -14.81
CA GLN A 104 -34.18 -0.16 -14.56
C GLN A 104 -32.79 -0.77 -14.70
N VAL A 105 -31.75 0.06 -14.83
CA VAL A 105 -30.37 -0.42 -14.95
C VAL A 105 -29.85 -0.80 -13.57
N ASP A 106 -30.01 -2.07 -13.24
CA ASP A 106 -29.41 -2.68 -12.06
C ASP A 106 -27.86 -2.61 -12.16
N PRO A 107 -27.16 -2.03 -11.18
CA PRO A 107 -25.69 -2.05 -11.12
C PRO A 107 -25.09 -3.46 -11.20
N THR A 108 -25.83 -4.49 -10.80
CA THR A 108 -25.43 -5.90 -10.95
C THR A 108 -25.45 -6.36 -12.42
N LEU A 109 -26.32 -5.80 -13.27
CA LEU A 109 -26.37 -6.04 -14.72
C LEU A 109 -25.21 -5.36 -15.45
N ILE A 110 -24.77 -4.17 -15.02
CA ILE A 110 -23.55 -3.53 -15.54
C ILE A 110 -22.32 -4.33 -15.14
N SER A 111 -22.26 -4.80 -13.89
CA SER A 111 -21.17 -5.65 -13.38
C SER A 111 -21.11 -7.01 -14.09
N ALA A 112 -22.28 -7.62 -14.37
CA ALA A 112 -22.40 -8.84 -15.16
C ALA A 112 -22.09 -8.61 -16.65
N ALA A 113 -22.41 -7.44 -17.20
CA ALA A 113 -22.02 -7.07 -18.56
C ALA A 113 -20.51 -6.79 -18.68
N ILE A 114 -19.86 -6.24 -17.65
CA ILE A 114 -18.40 -6.07 -17.59
C ILE A 114 -17.70 -7.42 -17.38
N ALA A 115 -18.20 -8.26 -16.46
CA ALA A 115 -17.70 -9.61 -16.27
C ALA A 115 -17.92 -10.49 -17.51
N GLY A 116 -19.10 -10.41 -18.14
CA GLY A 116 -19.44 -11.07 -19.39
C GLY A 116 -18.62 -10.54 -20.58
N ALA A 117 -18.32 -9.24 -20.63
CA ALA A 117 -17.40 -8.68 -21.62
C ALA A 117 -15.94 -9.11 -21.37
N SER A 118 -15.55 -9.39 -20.13
CA SER A 118 -14.21 -9.89 -19.77
C SER A 118 -14.05 -11.38 -20.11
N VAL A 119 -15.11 -12.17 -19.87
CA VAL A 119 -15.21 -13.58 -20.27
C VAL A 119 -15.32 -13.70 -21.79
N ASN A 120 -16.09 -12.84 -22.46
CA ASN A 120 -16.19 -12.82 -23.92
C ASN A 120 -14.95 -12.21 -24.60
N ALA A 121 -14.24 -11.26 -23.99
CA ALA A 121 -12.94 -10.79 -24.49
C ALA A 121 -11.89 -11.91 -24.43
N SER A 122 -12.01 -12.82 -23.45
CA SER A 122 -11.22 -14.05 -23.38
C SER A 122 -11.67 -15.09 -24.43
N ALA A 123 -12.92 -15.05 -24.88
CA ALA A 123 -13.47 -15.95 -25.91
C ALA A 123 -13.28 -15.46 -27.35
N VAL A 124 -13.06 -14.15 -27.58
CA VAL A 124 -12.88 -13.54 -28.91
C VAL A 124 -11.40 -13.49 -29.32
N VAL A 125 -10.48 -13.81 -28.41
CA VAL A 125 -9.04 -13.80 -28.67
C VAL A 125 -8.50 -15.22 -28.44
N GLU A 126 -8.43 -16.02 -29.50
CA GLU A 126 -7.57 -17.22 -29.55
C GLU A 126 -6.11 -16.76 -29.37
N VAL A 127 -5.67 -16.60 -28.12
CA VAL A 127 -4.26 -16.43 -27.79
C VAL A 127 -3.91 -17.52 -26.80
N SER A 128 -3.41 -18.63 -27.33
CA SER A 128 -2.85 -19.72 -26.55
C SER A 128 -1.41 -19.37 -26.15
N GLY A 129 -1.16 -19.19 -24.86
CA GLY A 129 0.20 -19.03 -24.29
C GLY A 129 0.20 -18.36 -22.90
N PRO A 130 1.28 -18.50 -22.12
CA PRO A 130 1.43 -17.81 -20.83
C PRO A 130 1.20 -16.30 -20.95
N GLY A 131 0.32 -15.74 -20.11
CA GLY A 131 0.05 -14.30 -20.06
C GLY A 131 -0.99 -13.78 -21.09
N ALA A 132 -1.70 -14.67 -21.76
CA ALA A 132 -2.77 -14.32 -22.71
C ALA A 132 -3.94 -13.57 -22.04
N THR A 133 -4.37 -14.02 -20.86
CA THR A 133 -5.47 -13.40 -20.10
C THR A 133 -5.10 -11.98 -19.66
N ALA A 134 -3.89 -11.78 -19.15
CA ALA A 134 -3.39 -10.45 -18.80
C ALA A 134 -3.36 -9.52 -20.02
N SER A 135 -2.93 -10.03 -21.18
CA SER A 135 -2.86 -9.27 -22.43
C SER A 135 -4.25 -8.90 -22.98
N ALA A 136 -5.20 -9.84 -22.98
CA ALA A 136 -6.57 -9.59 -23.41
C ALA A 136 -7.27 -8.57 -22.51
N TRP A 137 -7.06 -8.69 -21.19
CA TRP A 137 -7.56 -7.73 -20.22
C TRP A 137 -6.96 -6.34 -20.40
N ALA A 138 -5.66 -6.24 -20.67
CA ALA A 138 -5.01 -4.97 -20.97
C ALA A 138 -5.61 -4.27 -22.19
N VAL A 139 -5.89 -5.03 -23.26
CA VAL A 139 -6.57 -4.51 -24.46
C VAL A 139 -7.98 -4.04 -24.11
N ALA A 140 -8.73 -4.82 -23.33
CA ALA A 140 -10.08 -4.43 -22.90
C ALA A 140 -10.06 -3.16 -22.04
N LYS A 141 -9.16 -3.06 -21.05
CA LYS A 141 -8.94 -1.85 -20.24
C LYS A 141 -8.63 -0.63 -21.09
N ALA A 142 -7.70 -0.76 -22.04
CA ALA A 142 -7.32 0.34 -22.93
C ALA A 142 -8.48 0.79 -23.82
N ALA A 143 -9.25 -0.15 -24.38
CA ALA A 143 -10.43 0.16 -25.18
C ALA A 143 -11.51 0.87 -24.34
N LEU A 144 -11.81 0.37 -23.15
CA LEU A 144 -12.74 1.00 -22.21
C LEU A 144 -12.29 2.41 -21.82
N SER A 145 -10.99 2.61 -21.65
CA SER A 145 -10.41 3.91 -21.31
C SER A 145 -10.58 4.92 -22.45
N ILE A 146 -10.35 4.51 -23.70
CA ILE A 146 -10.53 5.36 -24.89
C ILE A 146 -12.00 5.72 -25.08
N VAL A 147 -12.90 4.72 -24.98
CA VAL A 147 -14.35 4.93 -25.14
C VAL A 147 -14.91 5.78 -23.99
N GLY A 148 -14.41 5.56 -22.77
CA GLY A 148 -14.83 6.29 -21.57
C GLY A 148 -14.22 7.68 -21.43
N ALA A 149 -13.13 7.99 -22.15
CA ALA A 149 -12.37 9.25 -22.05
C ALA A 149 -13.24 10.53 -22.07
N PRO A 150 -14.27 10.66 -22.95
CA PRO A 150 -15.12 11.85 -22.97
C PRO A 150 -15.88 12.11 -21.65
N VAL A 151 -16.09 11.09 -20.82
CA VAL A 151 -16.76 11.19 -19.51
C VAL A 151 -15.75 11.22 -18.37
N THR A 152 -14.73 10.37 -18.43
CA THR A 152 -13.75 10.22 -17.35
C THR A 152 -12.84 11.44 -17.25
N VAL A 153 -12.36 12.01 -18.36
CA VAL A 153 -11.46 13.17 -18.34
C VAL A 153 -12.10 14.41 -17.72
N PRO A 154 -13.33 14.84 -18.09
CA PRO A 154 -13.99 15.94 -17.39
C PRO A 154 -14.24 15.66 -15.90
N THR A 155 -14.63 14.43 -15.56
CA THR A 155 -14.87 14.02 -14.18
C THR A 155 -13.60 14.10 -13.34
N MET A 156 -12.48 13.57 -13.84
CA MET A 156 -11.17 13.67 -13.21
C MET A 156 -10.70 15.12 -13.08
N THR A 157 -10.98 15.96 -14.09
CA THR A 157 -10.66 17.40 -14.03
C THR A 157 -11.43 18.11 -12.90
N VAL A 158 -12.74 17.86 -12.79
CA VAL A 158 -13.56 18.42 -11.70
C VAL A 158 -13.10 17.89 -10.34
N ALA A 159 -12.77 16.59 -10.25
CA ALA A 159 -12.20 15.99 -9.05
C ALA A 159 -10.89 16.68 -8.65
N ALA A 160 -9.93 16.81 -9.57
CA ALA A 160 -8.65 17.47 -9.35
C ALA A 160 -8.81 18.92 -8.85
N LEU A 161 -9.73 19.70 -9.43
CA LEU A 161 -10.04 21.06 -8.96
C LEU A 161 -10.54 21.08 -7.51
N ARG A 162 -11.40 20.11 -7.14
CA ARG A 162 -11.96 20.01 -5.78
C ARG A 162 -10.89 19.55 -4.78
N THR A 163 -10.12 18.53 -5.12
CA THR A 163 -9.10 17.97 -4.24
C THR A 163 -7.95 18.94 -4.04
N ALA A 164 -7.57 19.72 -5.05
CA ALA A 164 -6.61 20.82 -4.91
C ALA A 164 -7.08 21.86 -3.88
N LYS A 165 -8.39 22.18 -3.83
CA LYS A 165 -8.94 23.09 -2.80
C LYS A 165 -8.85 22.48 -1.40
N VAL A 166 -9.25 21.22 -1.24
CA VAL A 166 -9.18 20.50 0.04
C VAL A 166 -7.75 20.42 0.55
N THR A 167 -6.81 20.12 -0.35
CA THR A 167 -5.39 19.98 -0.03
C THR A 167 -4.80 21.27 0.50
N ARG A 168 -5.14 22.43 -0.09
CA ARG A 168 -4.75 23.73 0.47
C ARG A 168 -5.23 23.89 1.90
N SER A 169 -6.50 23.57 2.18
CA SER A 169 -7.02 23.61 3.55
C SER A 169 -6.27 22.66 4.49
N ARG A 170 -5.85 21.49 4.03
CA ARG A 170 -5.02 20.58 4.84
C ARG A 170 -3.64 21.16 5.14
N ILE A 171 -3.00 21.79 4.16
CA ILE A 171 -1.72 22.46 4.35
C ILE A 171 -1.85 23.58 5.40
N GLU A 172 -2.92 24.39 5.33
CA GLU A 172 -3.16 25.45 6.33
C GLU A 172 -3.27 24.92 7.77
N LEU A 173 -3.87 23.74 7.92
CA LEU A 173 -4.09 23.04 9.20
C LEU A 173 -2.91 22.16 9.63
N TYR A 174 -1.88 22.00 8.80
CA TYR A 174 -0.76 21.09 9.08
C TYR A 174 0.04 21.46 10.34
N PRO A 175 0.32 22.76 10.63
CA PRO A 175 0.91 23.16 11.92
C PRO A 175 0.09 22.69 13.13
N GLU A 176 -1.23 22.88 13.10
CA GLU A 176 -2.14 22.43 14.16
C GLU A 176 -2.17 20.91 14.29
N HIS A 177 -2.10 20.20 13.16
CA HIS A 177 -1.95 18.74 13.12
C HIS A 177 -0.67 18.29 13.85
N LEU A 178 0.49 18.88 13.55
CA LEU A 178 1.75 18.53 14.22
C LEU A 178 1.69 18.80 15.73
N HIS A 179 1.13 19.94 16.14
CA HIS A 179 0.93 20.24 17.56
C HIS A 179 0.00 19.23 18.24
N ALA A 180 -1.10 18.84 17.59
CA ALA A 180 -2.02 17.85 18.14
C ALA A 180 -1.35 16.49 18.31
N LEU A 181 -0.61 15.99 17.29
CA LEU A 181 0.12 14.73 17.40
C LEU A 181 1.14 14.77 18.55
N ALA A 182 1.91 15.86 18.63
CA ALA A 182 2.95 16.03 19.64
C ALA A 182 2.39 16.26 21.06
N GLY A 183 1.19 16.84 21.18
CA GLY A 183 0.49 17.04 22.45
C GLY A 183 -0.39 15.86 22.89
N GLY A 184 -0.57 14.85 22.02
CA GLY A 184 -1.56 13.78 22.25
C GLY A 184 -3.02 14.27 22.18
N GLY A 185 -3.26 15.38 21.48
CA GLY A 185 -4.58 15.97 21.29
C GLY A 185 -5.31 15.45 20.05
N GLU A 186 -6.53 15.95 19.83
CA GLU A 186 -7.31 15.63 18.64
C GLU A 186 -6.78 16.40 17.43
N SER A 187 -6.44 15.65 16.38
CA SER A 187 -5.90 16.23 15.16
C SER A 187 -7.00 16.75 14.22
N PRO A 188 -6.82 17.93 13.59
CA PRO A 188 -7.77 18.42 12.58
C PRO A 188 -7.70 17.66 11.25
N LEU A 189 -6.71 16.77 11.08
CA LEU A 189 -6.51 15.98 9.86
C LEU A 189 -6.69 14.48 10.16
N PRO A 190 -7.11 13.66 9.18
CA PRO A 190 -7.20 12.21 9.34
C PRO A 190 -5.81 11.56 9.51
N LEU A 191 -5.81 10.25 9.75
CA LEU A 191 -4.60 9.42 9.93
C LEU A 191 -3.86 9.77 11.22
N THR A 192 -4.47 9.39 12.34
CA THR A 192 -4.09 9.85 13.69
C THR A 192 -3.52 8.74 14.57
N ARG A 193 -3.26 7.54 14.05
CA ARG A 193 -2.53 6.50 14.80
C ARG A 193 -1.08 6.96 14.97
N VAL A 194 -0.60 7.06 16.21
CA VAL A 194 0.73 7.58 16.52
C VAL A 194 1.53 6.58 17.32
N ALA A 195 2.75 6.29 16.87
CA ALA A 195 3.77 5.66 17.69
C ALA A 195 4.73 6.73 18.22
N ARG A 196 5.04 6.67 19.52
CA ARG A 196 6.15 7.45 20.10
C ARG A 196 7.34 6.55 20.32
N ARG A 197 8.52 7.04 19.99
CA ARG A 197 9.78 6.30 20.02
C ARG A 197 10.91 7.19 20.48
N ALA A 198 11.88 6.62 21.17
CA ALA A 198 13.04 7.37 21.65
C ALA A 198 13.93 7.78 20.48
N ALA A 199 14.27 9.07 20.40
CA ALA A 199 15.18 9.63 19.41
C ALA A 199 16.63 9.15 19.61
N SER A 200 16.98 8.67 20.81
CA SER A 200 18.28 8.05 21.12
C SER A 200 18.52 6.71 20.44
N THR A 201 17.47 6.09 19.91
CA THR A 201 17.55 4.80 19.21
C THR A 201 17.97 4.98 17.76
N ARG A 202 18.70 4.01 17.20
CA ARG A 202 19.10 4.00 15.79
C ARG A 202 17.99 3.43 14.92
N TYR A 203 17.58 4.15 13.87
CA TYR A 203 16.55 3.70 12.93
C TYR A 203 17.05 3.71 11.50
N VAL A 204 16.76 2.66 10.75
CA VAL A 204 16.74 2.70 9.29
C VAL A 204 15.30 2.92 8.83
N ILE A 205 15.12 3.90 7.95
CA ILE A 205 13.81 4.32 7.43
C ILE A 205 13.81 4.10 5.92
N THR A 206 12.88 3.28 5.45
CA THR A 206 12.65 2.96 4.02
C THR A 206 11.23 3.33 3.65
N SER A 207 10.89 3.44 2.37
CA SER A 207 9.55 3.86 1.89
C SER A 207 9.36 3.37 0.46
N ASP A 208 8.16 3.47 -0.11
CA ASP A 208 7.92 3.31 -1.55
C ASP A 208 8.51 1.99 -2.09
N LEU A 209 8.39 0.93 -1.28
CA LEU A 209 8.96 -0.39 -1.61
C LEU A 209 8.13 -1.11 -2.68
N HIS A 210 6.85 -0.76 -2.79
CA HIS A 210 5.92 -1.26 -3.81
C HIS A 210 6.00 -2.78 -4.01
N ARG A 211 6.09 -3.53 -2.91
CA ARG A 211 6.08 -5.00 -2.94
C ARG A 211 4.78 -5.44 -3.57
N CYS A 212 4.89 -6.23 -4.62
CA CYS A 212 3.77 -6.66 -5.43
C CYS A 212 3.83 -8.17 -5.67
N ILE A 213 2.79 -8.68 -6.31
CA ILE A 213 2.69 -10.07 -6.76
C ILE A 213 3.65 -10.36 -7.92
N PRO A 214 4.01 -11.64 -8.20
CA PRO A 214 4.92 -11.94 -9.28
C PRO A 214 4.31 -11.57 -10.64
N GLY A 215 5.16 -11.14 -11.55
CA GLY A 215 4.79 -10.89 -12.93
C GLY A 215 5.43 -9.65 -13.50
N ARG A 216 4.82 -9.12 -14.55
CA ARG A 216 5.42 -8.05 -15.35
C ARG A 216 5.52 -6.70 -14.61
N LEU A 217 4.64 -6.50 -13.64
CA LEU A 217 4.61 -5.32 -12.77
C LEU A 217 5.36 -5.54 -11.46
N ASP A 218 6.08 -6.66 -11.31
CA ASP A 218 7.00 -6.86 -10.19
C ASP A 218 8.20 -5.93 -10.31
N TRP A 219 8.02 -4.68 -9.86
CA TRP A 219 9.03 -3.63 -9.99
C TRP A 219 10.29 -3.93 -9.19
N PRO A 220 10.19 -4.36 -7.91
CA PRO A 220 11.38 -4.70 -7.14
C PRO A 220 12.21 -5.82 -7.78
N GLU A 221 11.55 -6.85 -8.33
CA GLU A 221 12.24 -7.91 -9.08
C GLU A 221 12.93 -7.36 -10.32
N ARG A 222 12.21 -6.56 -11.12
CA ARG A 222 12.73 -6.00 -12.38
C ARG A 222 13.88 -5.04 -12.17
N GLN A 223 13.90 -4.34 -11.05
CA GLN A 223 14.96 -3.43 -10.65
C GLN A 223 16.08 -4.17 -9.91
N GLY A 224 15.94 -5.47 -9.61
CA GLY A 224 16.94 -6.22 -8.85
C GLY A 224 17.15 -5.67 -7.43
N THR A 225 16.08 -5.16 -6.82
CA THR A 225 16.12 -4.55 -5.48
C THR A 225 15.63 -5.49 -4.38
N LYS A 226 14.98 -6.63 -4.69
CA LYS A 226 14.52 -7.58 -3.67
C LYS A 226 15.67 -8.20 -2.87
N GLU A 227 16.64 -8.80 -3.57
CA GLU A 227 17.81 -9.41 -2.93
C GLU A 227 18.64 -8.35 -2.21
N LEU A 228 18.82 -7.18 -2.84
CA LEU A 228 19.52 -6.05 -2.24
C LEU A 228 18.85 -5.60 -0.93
N TYR A 229 17.52 -5.45 -0.94
CA TYR A 229 16.76 -5.05 0.24
C TYR A 229 16.92 -6.07 1.37
N HIS A 230 16.81 -7.36 1.06
CA HIS A 230 17.04 -8.43 2.03
C HIS A 230 18.45 -8.37 2.63
N GLU A 231 19.49 -8.21 1.79
CA GLU A 231 20.88 -8.13 2.24
C GLU A 231 21.12 -6.91 3.15
N VAL A 232 20.64 -5.74 2.73
CA VAL A 232 20.76 -4.48 3.49
C VAL A 232 20.06 -4.59 4.84
N LEU A 233 18.83 -5.10 4.88
CA LEU A 233 18.11 -5.30 6.14
C LEU A 233 18.77 -6.33 7.05
N SER A 234 19.42 -7.36 6.49
CA SER A 234 20.17 -8.34 7.28
C SER A 234 21.33 -7.66 8.03
N GLY A 235 22.06 -6.77 7.36
CA GLY A 235 23.12 -5.98 7.99
C GLY A 235 22.61 -5.07 9.11
N TYR A 236 21.54 -4.31 8.86
CA TYR A 236 20.92 -3.48 9.91
C TYR A 236 20.38 -4.32 11.09
N ALA A 237 19.85 -5.50 10.81
CA ALA A 237 19.38 -6.41 11.84
C ALA A 237 20.51 -6.95 12.74
N ASP A 238 21.67 -7.29 12.13
CA ASP A 238 22.88 -7.74 12.82
C ASP A 238 23.50 -6.65 13.69
N GLU A 239 23.37 -5.39 13.27
CA GLU A 239 23.82 -4.21 14.02
C GLU A 239 22.76 -3.66 15.01
N GLU A 240 21.67 -4.38 15.24
CA GLU A 240 20.61 -4.02 16.19
C GLU A 240 19.85 -2.71 15.90
N TRP A 241 19.78 -2.28 14.63
CA TRP A 241 18.99 -1.11 14.23
C TRP A 241 17.49 -1.40 14.29
N HIS A 242 16.67 -0.38 14.55
CA HIS A 242 15.23 -0.45 14.38
C HIS A 242 14.86 -0.15 12.92
N LEU A 243 13.77 -0.75 12.43
CA LEU A 243 13.28 -0.54 11.07
C LEU A 243 11.93 0.18 11.09
N ILE A 244 11.82 1.22 10.27
CA ILE A 244 10.57 1.89 9.94
C ILE A 244 10.35 1.78 8.43
N GLU A 245 9.33 1.03 8.02
CA GLU A 245 8.84 1.04 6.64
C GLU A 245 7.76 2.12 6.51
N ASN A 246 8.12 3.25 5.91
CA ASN A 246 7.34 4.49 5.88
C ASN A 246 6.36 4.56 4.69
N GLY A 247 5.42 3.63 4.61
CA GLY A 247 4.33 3.66 3.62
C GLY A 247 4.74 3.32 2.18
N ASP A 248 3.71 3.06 1.37
CA ASP A 248 3.74 2.46 0.04
C ASP A 248 4.61 1.19 0.03
N VAL A 249 4.33 0.33 1.00
CA VAL A 249 5.07 -0.91 1.21
C VAL A 249 4.50 -2.03 0.37
N GLU A 250 3.20 -2.27 0.47
CA GLU A 250 2.48 -3.26 -0.33
C GLU A 250 1.64 -2.54 -1.38
N ASP A 251 1.79 -2.94 -2.64
CA ASP A 251 1.07 -2.27 -3.69
C ASP A 251 -0.34 -2.86 -3.88
N TYR A 252 -1.33 -2.29 -3.19
CA TYR A 252 -2.75 -2.58 -3.42
C TYR A 252 -3.36 -1.77 -4.59
N TRP A 253 -2.57 -0.91 -5.25
CA TRP A 253 -3.00 -0.05 -6.35
C TRP A 253 -2.56 -0.59 -7.72
N MET A 254 -1.46 -1.31 -7.78
CA MET A 254 -0.95 -1.95 -8.99
C MET A 254 -1.77 -3.19 -9.36
N VAL A 255 -2.34 -3.14 -10.57
CA VAL A 255 -3.30 -4.12 -11.06
C VAL A 255 -3.11 -4.31 -12.56
N GLY A 256 -3.16 -5.56 -13.02
CA GLY A 256 -2.69 -5.95 -14.36
C GLY A 256 -1.33 -6.63 -14.31
N GLY A 257 -0.67 -6.79 -15.47
CA GLY A 257 0.65 -7.41 -15.58
C GLY A 257 0.76 -8.91 -15.25
N SER A 258 -0.33 -9.52 -14.76
CA SER A 258 -0.49 -10.95 -14.50
C SER A 258 -1.96 -11.34 -14.59
N THR A 259 -2.22 -12.64 -14.68
CA THR A 259 -3.58 -13.19 -14.69
C THR A 259 -4.31 -12.90 -13.38
N TRP A 260 -3.61 -12.95 -12.25
CA TRP A 260 -4.15 -12.51 -10.97
C TRP A 260 -4.50 -11.02 -10.98
N GLY A 261 -3.63 -10.16 -11.51
CA GLY A 261 -3.89 -8.71 -11.61
C GLY A 261 -5.19 -8.41 -12.35
N ALA A 262 -5.47 -9.14 -13.43
CA ALA A 262 -6.73 -9.04 -14.17
C ALA A 262 -7.95 -9.47 -13.34
N VAL A 263 -7.84 -10.57 -12.58
CA VAL A 263 -8.91 -11.02 -11.69
C VAL A 263 -9.14 -10.03 -10.57
N TYR A 264 -8.08 -9.51 -9.96
CA TYR A 264 -8.15 -8.52 -8.90
C TYR A 264 -8.85 -7.24 -9.39
N ASP A 265 -8.55 -6.77 -10.60
CA ASP A 265 -9.28 -5.66 -11.20
C ASP A 265 -10.78 -5.90 -11.31
N VAL A 266 -11.17 -7.04 -11.89
CA VAL A 266 -12.58 -7.40 -12.08
C VAL A 266 -13.26 -7.54 -10.72
N ALA A 267 -12.61 -8.22 -9.78
CA ALA A 267 -13.12 -8.41 -8.42
C ALA A 267 -13.23 -7.08 -7.66
N TYR A 268 -12.32 -6.13 -7.86
CA TYR A 268 -12.38 -4.81 -7.27
C TYR A 268 -13.53 -3.97 -7.88
N LEU A 269 -13.72 -4.04 -9.20
CA LEU A 269 -14.81 -3.35 -9.91
C LEU A 269 -16.19 -3.94 -9.56
N THR A 270 -16.30 -5.26 -9.43
CA THR A 270 -17.58 -5.97 -9.21
C THR A 270 -17.90 -6.18 -7.73
N GLY A 271 -16.89 -6.37 -6.89
CA GLY A 271 -17.00 -6.49 -5.43
C GLY A 271 -17.42 -5.20 -4.74
N ALA A 272 -17.53 -4.09 -5.48
CA ALA A 272 -18.06 -2.82 -5.02
C ALA A 272 -19.61 -2.77 -4.93
N VAL A 273 -20.32 -3.86 -5.23
CA VAL A 273 -21.78 -3.89 -5.36
C VAL A 273 -22.40 -4.91 -4.38
N GLY A 274 -23.47 -4.51 -3.68
CA GLY A 274 -24.28 -5.38 -2.81
C GLY A 274 -24.02 -5.27 -1.31
N PRO A 275 -24.85 -5.93 -0.46
CA PRO A 275 -24.82 -5.81 0.99
C PRO A 275 -23.57 -6.43 1.65
N SER A 276 -22.87 -7.34 0.96
CA SER A 276 -21.65 -8.01 1.46
C SER A 276 -20.34 -7.36 0.97
N ARG A 277 -20.43 -6.15 0.40
CA ARG A 277 -19.32 -5.42 -0.23
C ARG A 277 -18.05 -5.39 0.61
N GLU A 278 -18.16 -5.05 1.90
CA GLU A 278 -17.00 -4.90 2.76
C GLU A 278 -16.28 -6.23 3.02
N GLU A 279 -17.01 -7.33 3.24
CA GLU A 279 -16.36 -8.62 3.49
C GLU A 279 -15.79 -9.24 2.20
N SER A 280 -16.48 -9.07 1.06
CA SER A 280 -15.93 -9.43 -0.24
C SER A 280 -14.65 -8.64 -0.53
N ARG A 281 -14.64 -7.33 -0.28
CA ARG A 281 -13.45 -6.46 -0.41
C ARG A 281 -12.32 -6.94 0.49
N ARG A 282 -12.57 -7.22 1.78
CA ARG A 282 -11.54 -7.77 2.68
C ARG A 282 -10.99 -9.09 2.17
N THR A 283 -11.84 -9.99 1.68
CA THR A 283 -11.38 -11.28 1.14
C THR A 283 -10.44 -11.07 -0.05
N ILE A 284 -10.78 -10.14 -0.96
CA ILE A 284 -9.93 -9.76 -2.08
C ILE A 284 -8.59 -9.18 -1.60
N LEU A 285 -8.61 -8.28 -0.62
CA LEU A 285 -7.41 -7.65 -0.09
C LEU A 285 -6.52 -8.63 0.68
N ARG A 286 -7.09 -9.57 1.44
CA ARG A 286 -6.34 -10.63 2.14
C ARG A 286 -5.61 -11.54 1.14
N GLU A 287 -6.31 -12.00 0.11
CA GLU A 287 -5.69 -12.84 -0.93
C GLU A 287 -4.61 -12.09 -1.72
N GLN A 288 -4.83 -10.79 -2.01
CA GLN A 288 -3.79 -9.94 -2.59
C GLN A 288 -2.56 -9.87 -1.68
N LEU A 289 -2.75 -9.60 -0.38
CA LEU A 289 -1.66 -9.53 0.58
C LEU A 289 -0.92 -10.88 0.67
N ASP A 290 -1.63 -12.00 0.77
CA ASP A 290 -1.01 -13.32 0.85
C ASP A 290 -0.10 -13.61 -0.35
N ARG A 291 -0.51 -13.19 -1.55
CA ARG A 291 0.30 -13.34 -2.77
C ARG A 291 1.49 -12.39 -2.81
N ILE A 292 1.34 -11.16 -2.30
CA ILE A 292 2.46 -10.23 -2.15
C ILE A 292 3.48 -10.82 -1.16
N VAL A 293 3.02 -11.36 -0.03
CA VAL A 293 3.88 -12.01 0.96
C VAL A 293 4.57 -13.22 0.36
N GLU A 294 3.85 -14.12 -0.32
CA GLU A 294 4.42 -15.30 -0.99
C GLU A 294 5.55 -14.89 -1.95
N ASN A 295 5.36 -13.83 -2.73
CA ASN A 295 6.35 -13.33 -3.69
C ASN A 295 7.59 -12.70 -3.05
N ASN A 296 7.48 -12.30 -1.79
CA ASN A 296 8.50 -11.58 -1.04
C ASN A 296 8.86 -12.33 0.25
N GLU A 297 8.65 -13.64 0.29
CA GLU A 297 8.68 -14.45 1.52
C GLU A 297 10.02 -14.32 2.27
N SER A 298 11.14 -14.25 1.54
CA SER A 298 12.46 -14.04 2.17
C SER A 298 12.51 -12.75 2.99
N ILE A 299 11.92 -11.66 2.47
CA ILE A 299 11.87 -10.37 3.14
C ILE A 299 10.91 -10.46 4.33
N TYR A 300 9.69 -10.99 4.18
CA TYR A 300 8.74 -11.11 5.30
C TYR A 300 9.26 -12.01 6.42
N SER A 301 9.93 -13.11 6.07
CA SER A 301 10.63 -13.97 7.04
C SER A 301 11.70 -13.21 7.81
N LEU A 302 12.56 -12.45 7.11
CA LEU A 302 13.57 -11.60 7.75
C LEU A 302 12.92 -10.57 8.69
N LEU A 303 11.89 -9.85 8.23
CA LEU A 303 11.17 -8.86 9.03
C LEU A 303 10.58 -9.46 10.29
N ARG A 304 9.89 -10.59 10.17
CA ARG A 304 9.24 -11.30 11.27
C ARG A 304 10.27 -11.76 12.30
N ASP A 305 11.31 -12.45 11.84
CA ASP A 305 12.23 -13.18 12.73
C ASP A 305 13.29 -12.26 13.35
N ARG A 306 13.69 -11.19 12.65
CA ARG A 306 14.80 -10.33 13.06
C ARG A 306 14.38 -8.97 13.61
N PHE A 307 13.24 -8.43 13.19
CA PHE A 307 12.76 -7.13 13.67
C PHE A 307 11.50 -7.24 14.52
N CYS A 308 10.44 -7.89 14.04
CA CYS A 308 9.16 -7.97 14.74
C CYS A 308 9.26 -8.76 16.05
N ALA A 309 9.90 -9.93 16.02
CA ALA A 309 10.13 -10.76 17.21
C ALA A 309 10.93 -10.05 18.31
N GLN A 310 11.62 -8.95 17.98
CA GLN A 310 12.45 -8.16 18.90
C GLN A 310 11.80 -6.81 19.25
N GLY A 311 10.59 -6.52 18.77
CA GLY A 311 9.93 -5.22 18.97
C GLY A 311 10.63 -4.06 18.24
N ARG A 312 11.42 -4.35 17.21
CA ARG A 312 12.25 -3.38 16.47
C ARG A 312 11.64 -2.94 15.14
N TYR A 313 10.36 -3.24 14.90
CA TYR A 313 9.70 -2.99 13.62
C TYR A 313 8.48 -2.08 13.76
N LEU A 314 8.44 -1.02 12.95
CA LEU A 314 7.27 -0.17 12.76
C LEU A 314 6.96 -0.03 11.28
N ARG A 315 5.69 0.21 10.98
CA ARG A 315 5.22 0.53 9.64
C ARG A 315 4.28 1.73 9.67
N THR A 316 4.43 2.64 8.71
CA THR A 316 3.41 3.66 8.43
C THR A 316 2.59 3.27 7.21
N MET A 317 1.38 3.80 7.13
CA MET A 317 0.50 3.61 5.96
C MET A 317 0.84 4.64 4.88
N GLY A 318 1.06 4.20 3.65
CA GLY A 318 1.10 5.06 2.47
C GLY A 318 -0.24 5.14 1.73
N ASN A 319 -0.27 5.86 0.62
CA ASN A 319 -1.46 5.94 -0.22
C ASN A 319 -1.78 4.60 -0.89
N HIS A 320 -0.76 3.84 -1.30
CA HIS A 320 -0.93 2.50 -1.88
C HIS A 320 -1.36 1.46 -0.84
N ASP A 321 -1.20 1.77 0.45
CA ASP A 321 -1.56 0.90 1.58
C ASP A 321 -2.94 1.21 2.18
N ASP A 322 -3.84 1.88 1.43
CA ASP A 322 -5.14 2.35 1.92
C ASP A 322 -6.06 1.24 2.47
N ALA A 323 -5.76 -0.02 2.18
CA ALA A 323 -6.34 -1.20 2.81
C ALA A 323 -6.23 -1.17 4.35
N TYR A 324 -5.16 -0.60 4.90
CA TYR A 324 -4.92 -0.53 6.35
C TYR A 324 -5.68 0.59 7.08
N THR A 325 -6.57 1.30 6.37
CA THR A 325 -7.63 2.08 7.01
C THR A 325 -8.69 1.18 7.65
N ASP A 326 -8.82 -0.07 7.21
CA ASP A 326 -9.66 -1.08 7.85
C ASP A 326 -8.85 -1.82 8.95
N PRO A 327 -9.25 -1.71 10.23
CA PRO A 327 -8.56 -2.41 11.32
C PRO A 327 -8.46 -3.92 11.12
N LYS A 328 -9.42 -4.56 10.44
CA LYS A 328 -9.35 -6.01 10.17
C LYS A 328 -8.23 -6.38 9.19
N MET A 329 -7.83 -5.48 8.31
CA MET A 329 -6.68 -5.69 7.44
C MET A 329 -5.37 -5.47 8.18
N VAL A 330 -5.35 -4.52 9.12
CA VAL A 330 -4.21 -4.35 10.04
C VAL A 330 -4.02 -5.60 10.89
N ASP A 331 -5.09 -6.08 11.53
CA ASP A 331 -5.08 -7.31 12.34
C ASP A 331 -4.64 -8.50 11.49
N TYR A 332 -5.10 -8.61 10.25
CA TYR A 332 -4.70 -9.71 9.37
C TYR A 332 -3.18 -9.69 9.08
N LEU A 333 -2.64 -8.53 8.70
CA LEU A 333 -1.20 -8.35 8.49
C LEU A 333 -0.40 -8.70 9.76
N THR A 334 -0.77 -8.09 10.89
CA THR A 334 0.02 -8.20 12.13
C THR A 334 -0.16 -9.54 12.83
N SER A 335 -1.29 -10.24 12.67
CA SER A 335 -1.47 -11.57 13.27
C SER A 335 -0.95 -12.70 12.41
N THR A 336 -1.02 -12.57 11.07
CA THR A 336 -0.72 -13.67 10.14
C THR A 336 0.71 -13.59 9.62
N HIS A 337 1.15 -12.40 9.20
CA HIS A 337 2.38 -12.25 8.42
C HIS A 337 3.51 -11.62 9.22
N LEU A 338 3.20 -10.62 10.07
CA LEU A 338 4.17 -9.86 10.85
C LEU A 338 3.77 -9.76 12.34
N PRO A 339 3.75 -10.88 13.10
CA PRO A 339 3.48 -10.89 14.53
C PRO A 339 4.44 -9.97 15.30
N GLY A 340 3.86 -8.98 15.98
CA GLY A 340 4.59 -7.96 16.75
C GLY A 340 4.86 -6.65 16.00
N ALA A 341 4.43 -6.54 14.73
CA ALA A 341 4.50 -5.28 14.00
C ALA A 341 3.50 -4.25 14.56
N GLU A 342 3.95 -2.99 14.65
CA GLU A 342 3.09 -1.85 14.94
C GLU A 342 2.84 -1.05 13.66
N LEU A 343 1.57 -0.99 13.25
CA LEU A 343 1.15 -0.20 12.08
C LEU A 343 0.45 1.09 12.54
N VAL A 344 1.06 2.21 12.23
CA VAL A 344 0.60 3.56 12.60
C VAL A 344 0.50 4.47 11.38
N ASP A 345 0.06 5.69 11.58
CA ASP A 345 0.05 6.71 10.53
C ASP A 345 1.25 7.65 10.65
N ASN A 346 1.71 7.89 11.89
CA ASN A 346 2.83 8.77 12.20
C ASN A 346 3.71 8.13 13.28
N VAL A 347 5.03 8.24 13.11
CA VAL A 347 6.01 7.93 14.16
C VAL A 347 6.64 9.24 14.63
N LEU A 348 6.60 9.49 15.93
CA LEU A 348 7.28 10.61 16.57
C LEU A 348 8.56 10.08 17.23
N LEU A 349 9.71 10.59 16.80
CA LEU A 349 10.97 10.41 17.50
C LEU A 349 11.08 11.51 18.55
N CYS A 350 10.84 11.15 19.81
CA CYS A 350 10.82 12.06 20.94
C CYS A 350 12.16 12.04 21.66
N SER A 351 12.58 13.18 22.20
CA SER A 351 13.72 13.22 23.12
C SER A 351 13.51 12.25 24.27
N ASP A 352 14.60 11.72 24.83
CA ASP A 352 14.49 10.82 25.98
C ASP A 352 13.75 11.53 27.12
N GLU A 353 12.82 10.82 27.76
CA GLU A 353 11.94 11.33 28.83
C GLU A 353 10.90 12.38 28.42
N ALA A 354 10.80 12.74 27.13
CA ALA A 354 9.79 13.69 26.68
C ALA A 354 8.37 13.11 26.80
N GLU A 355 7.49 13.87 27.44
CA GLU A 355 6.09 13.55 27.64
C GLU A 355 5.21 14.33 26.65
N PRO A 356 3.95 13.91 26.40
CA PRO A 356 3.03 14.67 25.55
C PRO A 356 2.83 16.12 25.99
N SER A 357 2.99 16.44 27.28
CA SER A 357 2.91 17.80 27.80
C SER A 357 4.03 18.72 27.30
N ASP A 358 5.16 18.18 26.86
CA ASP A 358 6.26 18.95 26.25
C ASP A 358 5.90 19.39 24.82
N GLY A 359 4.82 18.83 24.27
CA GLY A 359 4.30 19.16 22.94
C GLY A 359 5.35 18.96 21.86
N ILE A 360 5.34 19.87 20.88
CA ILE A 360 6.24 19.77 19.71
C ILE A 360 7.72 19.94 20.06
N ALA A 361 8.04 20.63 21.16
CA ALA A 361 9.42 20.84 21.59
C ALA A 361 10.11 19.55 22.06
N GLY A 362 9.33 18.57 22.52
CA GLY A 362 9.82 17.24 22.87
C GLY A 362 10.01 16.29 21.68
N VAL A 363 9.71 16.74 20.45
CA VAL A 363 9.79 15.92 19.24
C VAL A 363 11.01 16.32 18.40
N SER A 364 11.87 15.36 18.08
CA SER A 364 13.04 15.53 17.23
C SER A 364 12.72 15.27 15.74
N ALA A 365 11.85 14.30 15.46
CA ALA A 365 11.39 13.99 14.10
C ALA A 365 9.94 13.48 14.07
N VAL A 366 9.28 13.73 12.95
CA VAL A 366 7.97 13.19 12.57
C VAL A 366 8.14 12.42 11.27
N ILE A 367 7.86 11.12 11.31
CA ILE A 367 7.95 10.23 10.16
C ILE A 367 6.52 9.86 9.76
N CYS A 368 6.16 10.18 8.52
CA CYS A 368 4.90 9.76 7.90
C CYS A 368 5.08 9.73 6.39
N HIS A 369 4.18 9.09 5.65
CA HIS A 369 4.43 8.86 4.23
C HIS A 369 4.38 10.16 3.39
N GLY A 370 3.60 11.17 3.80
CA GLY A 370 3.53 12.48 3.12
C GLY A 370 2.28 12.69 2.24
N HIS A 371 1.50 11.64 1.99
CA HIS A 371 0.28 11.71 1.17
C HIS A 371 -0.88 12.49 1.82
N LEU A 372 -0.81 12.85 3.11
CA LEU A 372 -1.89 13.57 3.81
C LEU A 372 -2.25 14.92 3.14
N THR A 373 -1.22 15.62 2.64
CA THR A 373 -1.30 16.89 1.91
C THR A 373 -1.04 16.74 0.41
N ASP A 374 -1.14 15.52 -0.11
CA ASP A 374 -1.15 15.28 -1.55
C ASP A 374 -2.57 15.54 -2.09
N SER A 375 -2.69 16.01 -3.32
CA SER A 375 -3.99 16.37 -3.91
C SER A 375 -4.65 15.31 -4.78
N TRP A 376 -3.92 14.26 -5.19
CA TRP A 376 -4.43 13.18 -6.02
C TRP A 376 -4.50 11.85 -5.27
N ASN A 377 -3.69 11.68 -4.23
CA ASN A 377 -3.45 10.45 -3.49
C ASN A 377 -3.80 10.54 -2.00
N GLY A 378 -4.16 11.73 -1.51
CA GLY A 378 -4.50 11.91 -0.11
C GLY A 378 -5.81 11.24 0.35
N PRO A 379 -6.00 11.10 1.68
CA PRO A 379 -7.16 10.42 2.24
C PRO A 379 -8.50 10.98 1.74
N GLY A 380 -9.44 10.12 1.37
CA GLY A 380 -10.76 10.51 0.86
C GLY A 380 -10.81 10.89 -0.63
N PHE A 381 -9.67 10.94 -1.32
CA PHE A 381 -9.62 11.18 -2.76
C PHE A 381 -8.56 10.37 -3.53
N ALA A 382 -7.93 9.39 -2.86
CA ALA A 382 -7.16 8.30 -3.45
C ALA A 382 -7.75 7.67 -4.74
N PRO A 383 -9.08 7.56 -4.97
CA PRO A 383 -9.60 7.06 -6.24
C PRO A 383 -9.13 7.84 -7.48
N LEU A 384 -8.80 9.14 -7.36
CA LEU A 384 -8.27 9.92 -8.48
C LEU A 384 -6.89 9.42 -8.89
N GLY A 385 -5.95 9.39 -7.94
CA GLY A 385 -4.62 8.83 -8.15
C GLY A 385 -4.63 7.38 -8.61
N ARG A 386 -5.42 6.53 -7.93
CA ARG A 386 -5.59 5.12 -8.32
C ARG A 386 -6.11 4.97 -9.75
N SER A 387 -7.04 5.82 -10.19
CA SER A 387 -7.54 5.79 -11.58
C SER A 387 -6.45 6.17 -12.59
N ILE A 388 -5.60 7.14 -12.26
CA ILE A 388 -4.46 7.51 -13.12
C ILE A 388 -3.46 6.35 -13.19
N THR A 389 -3.10 5.76 -12.05
CA THR A 389 -2.21 4.60 -11.97
C THR A 389 -2.79 3.41 -12.75
N TRP A 390 -4.10 3.15 -12.61
CA TRP A 390 -4.81 2.10 -13.34
C TRP A 390 -4.73 2.27 -14.87
N LEU A 391 -4.90 3.51 -15.34
CA LEU A 391 -4.78 3.84 -16.76
C LEU A 391 -3.34 3.67 -17.27
N ILE A 392 -2.35 4.17 -16.53
CA ILE A 392 -0.94 4.13 -16.92
C ILE A 392 -0.43 2.68 -16.95
N THR A 393 -0.72 1.89 -15.92
CA THR A 393 -0.35 0.46 -15.85
C THR A 393 -1.06 -0.37 -16.93
N GLY A 394 -2.32 -0.04 -17.25
CA GLY A 394 -3.03 -0.65 -18.36
C GLY A 394 -2.40 -0.37 -19.73
N LEU A 395 -1.88 0.85 -19.95
CA LEU A 395 -1.11 1.18 -21.16
C LEU A 395 0.22 0.45 -21.20
N ASP A 396 0.90 0.33 -20.06
CA ASP A 396 2.12 -0.46 -19.97
C ASP A 396 1.85 -1.89 -20.42
N ASP A 397 0.70 -2.47 -20.08
CA ASP A 397 0.33 -3.86 -20.41
C ASP A 397 0.08 -4.13 -21.91
N LEU A 398 0.02 -3.09 -22.74
CA LEU A 398 -0.13 -3.26 -24.18
C LEU A 398 1.19 -3.67 -24.86
N PRO A 399 1.15 -4.67 -25.76
CA PRO A 399 2.34 -5.10 -26.49
C PRO A 399 2.84 -3.97 -27.41
N LYS A 400 4.16 -3.78 -27.46
CA LYS A 400 4.87 -2.83 -28.35
C LYS A 400 4.65 -1.34 -28.06
N ILE A 401 3.97 -0.98 -26.97
CA ILE A 401 3.96 0.41 -26.48
C ILE A 401 5.22 0.62 -25.62
N PRO A 402 6.00 1.70 -25.86
CA PRO A 402 7.09 2.06 -24.96
C PRO A 402 6.53 2.20 -23.55
N LYS A 403 7.13 1.49 -22.59
CA LYS A 403 6.68 1.50 -21.20
C LYS A 403 6.66 2.95 -20.71
N ALA A 404 5.50 3.39 -20.27
CA ALA A 404 5.27 4.68 -19.63
C ALA A 404 5.84 4.72 -18.21
N GLY A 405 6.26 3.56 -17.68
CA GLY A 405 6.91 3.32 -16.40
C GLY A 405 7.37 4.59 -15.68
N GLY A 406 6.55 5.05 -14.73
CA GLY A 406 6.80 6.23 -13.91
C GLY A 406 7.92 6.03 -12.87
N LEU A 407 8.66 4.93 -12.95
CA LEU A 407 9.82 4.65 -12.12
C LEU A 407 11.08 5.22 -12.77
N PRO A 408 11.99 5.81 -11.98
CA PRO A 408 13.33 6.16 -12.43
C PRO A 408 14.00 4.99 -13.17
N ASP A 409 14.48 5.27 -14.39
CA ASP A 409 15.29 4.35 -15.17
C ASP A 409 16.75 4.36 -14.69
N GLU A 410 17.63 3.61 -15.36
CA GLU A 410 19.08 3.63 -15.13
C GLU A 410 19.65 5.07 -15.13
N GLN A 411 19.04 6.00 -15.88
CA GLN A 411 19.47 7.40 -15.87
C GLN A 411 19.18 8.09 -14.54
N GLY A 412 18.16 7.66 -13.79
CA GLY A 412 17.88 8.11 -12.43
C GLY A 412 19.07 7.85 -11.50
N LEU A 413 19.56 6.61 -11.48
CA LEU A 413 20.73 6.24 -10.69
C LEU A 413 21.99 6.97 -11.15
N VAL A 414 22.23 7.03 -12.46
CA VAL A 414 23.39 7.74 -13.02
C VAL A 414 23.37 9.22 -12.64
N ARG A 415 22.20 9.87 -12.62
CA ARG A 415 22.07 11.27 -12.17
C ARG A 415 22.34 11.40 -10.68
N LEU A 416 21.82 10.49 -9.86
CA LEU A 416 22.05 10.48 -8.41
C LEU A 416 23.55 10.38 -8.08
N LEU A 417 24.22 9.35 -8.61
CA LEU A 417 25.63 9.11 -8.34
C LEU A 417 26.56 10.17 -8.96
N ALA A 418 26.16 10.80 -10.07
CA ALA A 418 26.93 11.87 -10.70
C ALA A 418 26.75 13.26 -10.05
N GLY A 419 26.07 13.35 -8.91
CA GLY A 419 25.87 14.63 -8.23
C GLY A 419 24.78 15.52 -8.85
N ARG A 420 23.87 14.94 -9.63
CA ARG A 420 22.86 15.67 -10.45
C ARG A 420 21.41 15.37 -10.04
N ALA A 421 21.18 14.56 -9.02
CA ALA A 421 19.84 14.37 -8.47
C ALA A 421 19.35 15.66 -7.83
N ARG A 422 18.09 16.01 -8.09
CA ARG A 422 17.45 17.22 -7.57
C ARG A 422 17.30 17.11 -6.05
N ASN A 423 17.64 18.19 -5.34
CA ASN A 423 17.42 18.37 -3.91
C ASN A 423 16.67 19.68 -3.67
N ARG A 424 15.41 19.74 -4.13
CA ARG A 424 14.56 20.93 -4.08
C ARG A 424 13.10 20.53 -3.91
N LEU A 425 12.40 21.28 -3.07
CA LEU A 425 10.97 21.11 -2.83
C LEU A 425 10.17 21.09 -4.13
N ILE A 426 9.17 20.21 -4.18
CA ILE A 426 8.23 20.07 -5.27
C ILE A 426 7.21 21.21 -5.22
N THR A 427 6.82 21.68 -6.41
CA THR A 427 5.76 22.67 -6.59
C THR A 427 4.76 22.11 -7.57
N VAL A 428 3.48 22.31 -7.28
CA VAL A 428 2.36 21.89 -8.13
C VAL A 428 1.51 23.08 -8.54
N ASP A 429 0.70 22.92 -9.60
CA ASP A 429 -0.24 23.97 -9.98
C ASP A 429 -1.34 24.07 -8.93
N PRO A 430 -1.55 25.23 -8.27
CA PRO A 430 -2.51 25.35 -7.20
C PRO A 430 -3.96 25.12 -7.66
N ARG A 431 -4.26 25.21 -8.95
CA ARG A 431 -5.62 25.01 -9.46
C ARG A 431 -6.00 23.54 -9.52
N TYR A 432 -5.10 22.69 -10.01
CA TYR A 432 -5.37 21.28 -10.29
C TYR A 432 -4.62 20.32 -9.36
N GLY A 433 -3.71 20.85 -8.53
CA GLY A 433 -3.00 20.09 -7.51
C GLY A 433 -1.86 19.21 -8.04
N GLY A 434 -1.56 19.23 -9.34
CA GLY A 434 -0.44 18.47 -9.90
C GLY A 434 0.46 19.30 -10.81
N ASN A 435 1.57 18.71 -11.26
CA ASN A 435 2.48 19.32 -12.22
C ASN A 435 2.75 18.41 -13.44
N ARG A 436 3.64 18.86 -14.35
CA ARG A 436 3.97 18.13 -15.59
C ARG A 436 4.74 16.83 -15.38
N ARG A 437 5.27 16.61 -14.17
CA ARG A 437 5.96 15.37 -13.77
C ARG A 437 5.01 14.40 -13.06
N PHE A 438 3.72 14.74 -12.99
CA PHE A 438 2.70 14.00 -12.23
C PHE A 438 2.92 14.04 -10.71
N ASP A 439 3.78 14.93 -10.21
CA ASP A 439 3.84 15.18 -8.76
C ASP A 439 2.55 15.88 -8.32
N SER A 440 2.00 15.46 -7.17
CA SER A 440 0.73 15.98 -6.63
C SER A 440 0.83 16.49 -5.17
N LEU A 441 2.02 16.41 -4.57
CA LEU A 441 2.36 16.94 -3.25
C LEU A 441 3.02 18.31 -3.38
N ASP A 442 2.37 19.35 -2.85
CA ASP A 442 2.89 20.73 -2.87
C ASP A 442 3.82 21.00 -1.68
N GLU A 443 5.02 20.39 -1.71
CA GLU A 443 6.01 20.53 -0.63
C GLU A 443 6.39 22.00 -0.42
N GLN A 444 6.55 22.77 -1.50
CA GLN A 444 6.90 24.18 -1.41
C GLN A 444 5.87 24.98 -0.61
N ARG A 445 4.57 24.72 -0.82
CA ARG A 445 3.52 25.38 -0.04
C ARG A 445 3.47 24.88 1.40
N LEU A 446 3.65 23.58 1.61
CA LEU A 446 3.66 22.99 2.96
C LEU A 446 4.76 23.63 3.83
N PHE A 447 5.99 23.68 3.33
CA PHE A 447 7.10 24.25 4.08
C PHE A 447 7.03 25.77 4.19
N ALA A 448 6.48 26.47 3.20
CA ALA A 448 6.18 27.90 3.34
C ALA A 448 5.18 28.15 4.49
N ARG A 449 4.13 27.32 4.60
CA ARG A 449 3.15 27.41 5.68
C ARG A 449 3.76 27.14 7.06
N LEU A 450 4.68 26.17 7.16
CA LEU A 450 5.41 25.88 8.39
C LEU A 450 6.34 27.05 8.77
N ALA A 451 7.01 27.67 7.80
CA ALA A 451 7.86 28.84 8.03
C ALA A 451 7.06 30.06 8.50
N ASP A 452 5.85 30.25 7.98
CA ASP A 452 4.93 31.34 8.38
C ASP A 452 4.31 31.12 9.77
N CYS A 453 4.43 29.92 10.34
CA CYS A 453 3.89 29.55 11.65
C CYS A 453 4.93 28.75 12.45
N PRO A 454 6.03 29.36 12.90
CA PRO A 454 7.01 28.66 13.73
C PRO A 454 6.39 28.28 15.10
N PRO A 455 6.82 27.17 15.71
CA PRO A 455 6.37 26.81 17.04
C PRO A 455 6.99 27.73 18.11
N ASP A 456 6.25 27.97 19.20
CA ASP A 456 6.67 28.89 20.30
C ASP A 456 8.05 28.57 20.92
N GLY A 457 8.51 27.32 20.79
CA GLY A 457 9.74 26.79 21.40
C GLY A 457 10.95 26.67 20.48
N GLY A 458 10.88 27.11 19.21
CA GLY A 458 12.03 27.07 18.30
C GLY A 458 11.68 26.61 16.89
N GLU A 459 12.40 25.62 16.39
CA GLU A 459 12.20 25.08 15.04
C GLU A 459 11.20 23.92 15.04
N TRP A 460 10.59 23.68 13.88
CA TRP A 460 9.87 22.43 13.64
C TRP A 460 10.81 21.21 13.75
N PRO A 461 10.28 20.03 14.13
CA PRO A 461 11.04 18.78 14.08
C PRO A 461 11.41 18.45 12.63
N TRP A 462 12.33 17.49 12.46
CA TRP A 462 12.53 16.89 11.14
C TRP A 462 11.22 16.32 10.60
N LEU A 463 10.83 16.70 9.39
CA LEU A 463 9.80 15.97 8.66
C LEU A 463 10.48 14.94 7.76
N ILE A 464 10.09 13.68 7.89
CA ILE A 464 10.67 12.57 7.14
C ILE A 464 9.55 11.89 6.35
N PHE A 465 9.56 12.09 5.03
CA PHE A 465 8.53 11.56 4.13
C PHE A 465 9.01 10.44 3.21
N GLY A 466 8.02 9.83 2.55
CA GLY A 466 8.14 8.97 1.38
C GLY A 466 7.41 9.60 0.20
N HIS A 467 6.64 8.81 -0.54
CA HIS A 467 5.58 9.23 -1.48
C HIS A 467 6.05 9.84 -2.80
N THR A 468 7.05 10.71 -2.77
CA THR A 468 7.48 11.45 -3.97
C THR A 468 8.51 10.69 -4.79
N HIS A 469 9.04 9.59 -4.26
CA HIS A 469 10.07 8.75 -4.90
C HIS A 469 11.38 9.51 -5.19
N PHE A 470 11.57 10.70 -4.62
CA PHE A 470 12.78 11.49 -4.80
C PHE A 470 13.58 11.50 -3.49
N PRO A 471 14.80 10.92 -3.49
CA PRO A 471 15.66 11.01 -2.32
C PRO A 471 16.04 12.48 -2.09
N MET A 472 15.81 12.98 -0.88
CA MET A 472 16.07 14.37 -0.50
C MET A 472 16.59 14.44 0.94
N LEU A 473 17.51 15.38 1.18
CA LEU A 473 18.03 15.68 2.51
C LEU A 473 18.36 17.18 2.53
N TRP A 474 17.80 17.92 3.49
CA TRP A 474 17.93 19.38 3.54
C TRP A 474 17.66 20.05 2.17
N PRO A 475 16.57 19.72 1.46
CA PRO A 475 16.31 20.31 0.15
C PRO A 475 16.14 21.82 0.26
N GLN A 476 16.39 22.51 -0.84
CA GLN A 476 16.17 23.95 -0.92
C GLN A 476 14.72 24.27 -1.30
N ASP A 477 14.19 25.33 -0.70
CA ASP A 477 12.97 25.98 -1.16
C ASP A 477 13.22 26.84 -2.43
N ALA A 478 12.19 27.57 -2.87
CA ALA A 478 12.26 28.45 -4.03
C ALA A 478 13.23 29.64 -3.85
N GLN A 479 13.54 30.02 -2.61
CA GLN A 479 14.45 31.09 -2.24
C GLN A 479 15.90 30.59 -2.14
N GLY A 480 16.10 29.28 -2.05
CA GLY A 480 17.40 28.64 -1.90
C GLY A 480 17.74 28.29 -0.45
N ASP A 481 16.80 28.50 0.47
CA ASP A 481 16.96 28.22 1.90
C ASP A 481 16.74 26.72 2.15
N LYS A 482 17.56 26.14 3.04
CA LYS A 482 17.44 24.74 3.42
C LYS A 482 16.26 24.57 4.36
N VAL A 483 15.46 23.54 4.12
CA VAL A 483 14.37 23.14 5.02
C VAL A 483 14.67 21.80 5.69
N LYS A 484 14.23 21.66 6.95
CA LYS A 484 14.44 20.49 7.81
C LYS A 484 13.53 19.33 7.40
N TYR A 485 13.83 18.80 6.22
CA TYR A 485 13.05 17.83 5.49
C TYR A 485 13.98 16.75 4.91
N ALA A 486 13.53 15.51 4.98
CA ALA A 486 14.15 14.41 4.27
C ALA A 486 13.09 13.52 3.63
N ASN A 487 13.49 12.90 2.52
CA ASN A 487 12.69 11.92 1.82
C ASN A 487 13.59 10.76 1.44
N SER A 488 13.20 9.53 1.77
CA SER A 488 14.02 8.37 1.43
C SER A 488 13.97 8.04 -0.06
N GLY A 489 12.84 8.28 -0.75
CA GLY A 489 12.62 8.01 -2.18
C GLY A 489 12.81 6.56 -2.62
N CYS A 490 12.65 5.58 -1.73
CA CYS A 490 13.25 4.25 -1.82
C CYS A 490 12.57 3.30 -2.86
N GLY A 491 13.19 2.16 -3.15
CA GLY A 491 12.67 1.06 -3.99
C GLY A 491 12.70 1.26 -5.50
N VAL A 492 12.83 2.49 -5.99
CA VAL A 492 12.51 2.83 -7.38
C VAL A 492 13.72 3.05 -8.31
N LEU A 493 14.93 2.62 -7.93
CA LEU A 493 16.14 2.77 -8.75
C LEU A 493 16.60 1.39 -9.28
N ASP A 494 17.12 1.35 -10.50
CA ASP A 494 17.70 0.12 -11.04
C ASP A 494 18.93 -0.31 -10.21
N LYS A 495 18.86 -1.51 -9.62
CA LYS A 495 19.89 -2.16 -8.79
C LYS A 495 20.37 -1.33 -7.61
N ALA A 496 19.51 -0.44 -7.13
CA ALA A 496 19.83 0.47 -6.05
C ALA A 496 18.60 0.75 -5.19
N MET A 497 18.83 1.02 -3.92
CA MET A 497 17.80 1.51 -3.02
C MET A 497 18.37 2.63 -2.16
N THR A 498 17.58 3.66 -1.89
CA THR A 498 17.94 4.72 -0.95
C THR A 498 17.30 4.46 0.40
N CYS A 499 17.91 4.86 1.51
CA CYS A 499 17.25 4.86 2.81
C CYS A 499 17.76 6.02 3.66
N LEU A 500 17.06 6.28 4.75
CA LEU A 500 17.49 7.25 5.75
C LEU A 500 17.96 6.51 7.00
N GLU A 501 19.09 6.92 7.54
CA GLU A 501 19.62 6.44 8.82
C GLU A 501 19.47 7.55 9.86
N TRP A 502 18.70 7.29 10.91
CA TRP A 502 18.60 8.14 12.09
C TRP A 502 19.53 7.62 13.18
N ASP A 503 20.45 8.47 13.64
CA ASP A 503 21.38 8.19 14.74
C ASP A 503 21.69 9.48 15.50
N SER A 504 21.07 9.66 16.67
CA SER A 504 21.24 10.88 17.46
C SER A 504 22.60 11.00 18.16
N SER A 505 23.49 10.01 18.03
CA SER A 505 24.86 10.16 18.53
C SER A 505 25.64 11.26 17.79
N ASP A 506 25.22 11.57 16.56
CA ASP A 506 25.63 12.75 15.81
C ASP A 506 24.60 13.86 16.02
N SER A 507 24.80 14.66 17.07
CA SER A 507 23.85 15.72 17.45
C SER A 507 23.71 16.83 16.39
N GLU A 508 24.70 16.99 15.52
CA GLU A 508 24.66 17.99 14.44
C GLU A 508 23.94 17.46 13.20
N ASN A 509 24.15 16.18 12.87
CA ASN A 509 23.56 15.53 11.71
C ASN A 509 22.97 14.17 12.08
N PRO A 510 21.85 14.14 12.83
CA PRO A 510 21.26 12.90 13.30
C PRO A 510 20.62 12.08 12.17
N LEU A 511 20.55 12.63 10.95
CA LEU A 511 19.88 12.02 9.81
C LEU A 511 20.82 11.99 8.60
N ARG A 512 21.06 10.79 8.08
CA ARG A 512 21.87 10.55 6.87
C ARG A 512 21.01 9.96 5.77
N LEU A 513 21.24 10.39 4.54
CA LEU A 513 20.64 9.80 3.35
C LEU A 513 21.69 8.92 2.68
N VAL A 514 21.36 7.66 2.46
CA VAL A 514 22.29 6.68 1.88
C VAL A 514 21.67 6.02 0.67
N VAL A 515 22.51 5.61 -0.28
CA VAL A 515 22.15 4.71 -1.37
C VAL A 515 22.96 3.43 -1.24
N TRP A 516 22.25 2.30 -1.26
CA TRP A 516 22.81 0.97 -1.35
C TRP A 516 22.74 0.51 -2.80
N LEU A 517 23.84 -0.06 -3.30
CA LEU A 517 23.94 -0.59 -4.65
C LEU A 517 24.17 -2.08 -4.59
N ALA A 518 23.51 -2.82 -5.48
CA ALA A 518 23.87 -4.22 -5.72
C ALA A 518 25.25 -4.27 -6.39
N ASP A 519 26.20 -4.93 -5.75
CA ASP A 519 27.56 -5.15 -6.26
C ASP A 519 27.89 -6.65 -6.19
N PRO A 520 28.68 -7.21 -7.13
CA PRO A 520 29.05 -8.62 -7.12
C PRO A 520 29.70 -9.12 -5.82
N SER A 521 30.28 -8.22 -5.03
CA SER A 521 30.92 -8.51 -3.74
C SER A 521 30.01 -8.33 -2.52
N GLY A 522 28.74 -7.97 -2.72
CA GLY A 522 27.76 -7.64 -1.68
C GLY A 522 27.31 -6.18 -1.74
N ALA A 523 26.24 -5.84 -1.03
CA ALA A 523 25.64 -4.52 -1.05
C ALA A 523 26.65 -3.42 -0.67
N ARG A 524 26.77 -2.40 -1.52
CA ARG A 524 27.70 -1.27 -1.31
C ARG A 524 26.95 -0.02 -0.85
N ARG A 525 27.28 0.47 0.35
CA ARG A 525 26.77 1.73 0.90
C ARG A 525 27.51 2.94 0.33
N ILE A 526 26.76 3.98 -0.05
CA ILE A 526 27.28 5.30 -0.41
C ILE A 526 26.41 6.33 0.31
N GLU A 527 27.03 7.34 0.92
CA GLU A 527 26.30 8.43 1.54
C GLU A 527 26.03 9.54 0.53
N LEU A 528 24.85 10.15 0.62
CA LEU A 528 24.40 11.24 -0.22
C LEU A 528 24.25 12.48 0.64
N ILE A 529 25.05 13.51 0.33
CA ILE A 529 25.03 14.77 1.07
C ILE A 529 24.46 15.93 0.23
N PRO A 530 23.84 16.93 0.87
CA PRO A 530 23.32 18.11 0.16
C PRO A 530 24.46 18.93 -0.46
N ASP A 531 24.32 19.27 -1.75
CA ASP A 531 25.21 20.17 -2.50
C ASP A 531 24.36 21.24 -3.22
N GLY A 532 23.86 22.18 -2.41
CA GLY A 532 22.90 23.20 -2.87
C GLY A 532 21.62 22.57 -3.41
N PRO A 533 21.26 22.80 -4.69
CA PRO A 533 20.02 22.29 -5.27
C PRO A 533 20.11 20.82 -5.72
N THR A 534 21.22 20.15 -5.45
CA THR A 534 21.47 18.75 -5.82
C THR A 534 22.00 17.93 -4.65
N LEU A 535 22.01 16.60 -4.80
CA LEU A 535 22.71 15.68 -3.89
C LEU A 535 24.04 15.25 -4.50
N ARG A 536 25.05 15.01 -3.67
CA ARG A 536 26.38 14.50 -4.06
C ARG A 536 26.71 13.23 -3.30
N ALA A 537 27.21 12.22 -4.02
CA ALA A 537 27.74 10.99 -3.43
C ALA A 537 29.14 11.22 -2.81
N VAL A 538 29.38 10.66 -1.61
CA VAL A 538 30.67 10.72 -0.90
C VAL A 538 31.21 9.35 -0.53
#